data_AF-A0AAD7A6Q4-F1
#
_entry.id   AF-A0AAD7A6Q4-F1
#
_cell.length_a   1.000
_cell.length_b   1.000
_cell.length_c   1.000
_cell.angle_alpha   90.00
_cell.angle_beta   90.00
_cell.angle_gamma   90.00
#
_symmetry.space_group_name_H-M   'P 1'
#
loop_
_entity.id
_entity.type
_entity.pdbx_description
1 polymer ?
#
loop_
_entity_poly.entity_id
_entity_poly.type
_entity_poly.pdbx_seq_one_letter_code
_entity_poly.pdbx_strand_id
1 'polypeptide(L)'
;MAGCVTIQLPSNYACSVFVVHPVWMDTILHVAGFVANLQGGVDNVYICTQVGAVKVFPALVNNDKPYAMYCNNVWLEEGVVLGEAYAVQVAELWRIIVHMKGMQFHRLRLSSLKKSLVHTAGKTVLCASFPSPV
;
A
#
# COMPACT_ATOMS: atom_id res chain seq x y z
N MET A 1 -5.05 16.73 -0.60
CA MET A 1 -4.42 16.74 0.73
C MET A 1 -3.12 15.99 0.65
N ALA A 2 -2.04 16.62 1.12
CA ALA A 2 -0.71 16.01 1.16
C ALA A 2 -0.44 15.37 2.53
N GLY A 3 0.47 14.42 2.57
CA GLY A 3 0.98 13.81 3.80
C GLY A 3 2.45 13.46 3.66
N CYS A 4 3.17 13.45 4.79
CA CYS A 4 4.55 13.02 4.84
C CYS A 4 4.82 12.18 6.09
N VAL A 5 5.73 11.21 5.97
CA VAL A 5 6.14 10.34 7.07
C VAL A 5 7.54 9.80 6.81
N THR A 6 8.29 9.53 7.88
CA THR A 6 9.55 8.78 7.79
C THR A 6 9.30 7.32 8.15
N ILE A 7 9.70 6.40 7.29
CA ILE A 7 9.51 4.96 7.48
C ILE A 7 10.85 4.25 7.41
N GLN A 8 11.06 3.30 8.32
CA GLN A 8 12.15 2.34 8.30
C GLN A 8 11.55 0.94 8.51
N LEU A 9 12.01 -0.06 7.76
CA LEU A 9 11.60 -1.43 8.03
C LEU A 9 12.18 -1.90 9.37
N PRO A 10 11.44 -2.70 10.14
CA PRO A 10 11.96 -3.30 11.36
C PRO A 10 13.08 -4.29 11.02
N SER A 11 14.11 -4.38 11.86
CA SER A 11 15.33 -5.17 11.59
C SER A 11 15.13 -6.67 11.44
N ASN A 12 13.94 -7.19 11.75
CA ASN A 12 13.56 -8.59 11.64
C ASN A 12 12.68 -8.89 10.41
N TYR A 13 12.77 -8.09 9.34
CA TYR A 13 12.06 -8.39 8.09
C TYR A 13 12.53 -9.72 7.49
N ALA A 14 11.63 -10.40 6.77
CA ALA A 14 11.95 -11.66 6.13
C ALA A 14 13.00 -11.45 5.03
N CYS A 15 14.22 -11.94 5.27
CA CYS A 15 15.26 -11.95 4.25
C CYS A 15 14.93 -13.02 3.20
N SER A 16 14.41 -12.57 2.06
CA SER A 16 14.24 -13.37 0.85
C SER A 16 14.64 -12.54 -0.36
N VAL A 17 14.74 -13.17 -1.53
CA VAL A 17 15.17 -12.52 -2.78
C VAL A 17 13.99 -11.77 -3.40
N PHE A 18 14.06 -10.44 -3.36
CA PHE A 18 13.07 -9.56 -3.99
C PHE A 18 13.76 -8.48 -4.82
N VAL A 19 13.09 -8.00 -5.88
CA VAL A 19 13.51 -6.78 -6.58
C VAL A 19 13.37 -5.57 -5.65
N VAL A 20 12.28 -5.52 -4.89
CA VAL A 20 12.01 -4.58 -3.79
C VAL A 20 11.24 -5.36 -2.73
N HIS A 21 11.59 -5.20 -1.45
CA HIS A 21 10.90 -5.91 -0.39
C HIS A 21 9.40 -5.54 -0.37
N PRO A 22 8.46 -6.50 -0.41
CA PRO A 22 7.03 -6.21 -0.58
C PRO A 22 6.46 -5.36 0.55
N VAL A 23 6.88 -5.60 1.80
CA VAL A 23 6.45 -4.76 2.95
C VAL A 23 6.94 -3.32 2.79
N TRP A 24 8.16 -3.11 2.26
CA TRP A 24 8.65 -1.77 2.02
C TRP A 24 7.82 -1.08 0.92
N MET A 25 7.52 -1.81 -0.16
CA MET A 25 6.68 -1.27 -1.23
C MET A 25 5.27 -0.92 -0.74
N ASP A 26 4.67 -1.79 0.07
CA ASP A 26 3.35 -1.61 0.65
C ASP A 26 3.26 -0.37 1.56
N THR A 27 4.36 -0.03 2.27
CA THR A 27 4.37 1.17 3.10
C THR A 27 4.13 2.46 2.32
N ILE A 28 4.52 2.53 1.03
CA ILE A 28 4.22 3.69 0.18
C ILE A 28 2.73 3.81 -0.10
N LEU A 29 2.05 2.67 -0.36
CA LEU A 29 0.59 2.64 -0.53
C LEU A 29 -0.12 3.06 0.76
N HIS A 30 0.40 2.63 1.91
CA HIS A 30 -0.15 2.99 3.22
C HIS A 30 -0.09 4.47 3.52
N VAL A 31 0.94 5.22 3.08
CA VAL A 31 0.97 6.68 3.33
C VAL A 31 -0.23 7.36 2.67
N ALA A 32 -0.46 7.09 1.39
CA ALA A 32 -1.60 7.65 0.66
C ALA A 32 -2.93 7.10 1.18
N GLY A 33 -3.01 5.80 1.48
CA GLY A 33 -4.21 5.16 2.02
C GLY A 33 -4.58 5.68 3.40
N PHE A 34 -3.61 5.96 4.27
CA PHE A 34 -3.84 6.54 5.59
C PHE A 34 -4.45 7.93 5.47
N VAL A 35 -3.86 8.79 4.63
CA VAL A 35 -4.39 10.13 4.35
C VAL A 35 -5.81 10.09 3.76
N ALA A 36 -6.10 9.11 2.88
CA ALA A 36 -7.45 8.90 2.36
C ALA A 36 -8.44 8.51 3.47
N ASN A 37 -8.06 7.58 4.34
CA ASN A 37 -8.92 7.07 5.42
C ASN A 37 -9.15 8.07 6.55
N LEU A 38 -8.22 9.00 6.81
CA LEU A 38 -8.45 10.12 7.74
C LEU A 38 -9.66 10.97 7.34
N GLN A 39 -9.99 11.05 6.05
CA GLN A 39 -11.13 11.80 5.51
C GLN A 39 -12.37 10.93 5.24
N GLY A 40 -12.35 9.64 5.58
CA GLY A 40 -13.44 8.69 5.26
C GLY A 40 -14.61 8.66 6.25
N GLY A 41 -14.43 9.22 7.44
CA GLY A 41 -15.38 9.07 8.54
C GLY A 41 -15.38 7.65 9.12
N VAL A 42 -16.17 7.44 10.17
CA VAL A 42 -16.11 6.22 11.00
C VAL A 42 -16.67 4.96 10.35
N ASP A 43 -17.56 5.10 9.38
CA ASP A 43 -18.27 3.96 8.75
C ASP A 43 -17.74 3.58 7.37
N ASN A 44 -16.80 4.36 6.83
CA ASN A 44 -16.22 4.10 5.52
C ASN A 44 -14.73 3.82 5.61
N VAL A 45 -14.25 3.13 4.59
CA VAL A 45 -12.84 2.86 4.36
C VAL A 45 -12.52 3.12 2.91
N TYR A 46 -11.35 3.69 2.65
CA TYR A 46 -10.77 3.82 1.33
C TYR A 46 -9.77 2.69 1.12
N ILE A 47 -10.05 1.83 0.14
CA ILE A 47 -9.21 0.68 -0.20
C ILE A 47 -8.56 0.91 -1.56
N CYS A 48 -7.25 0.67 -1.66
CA CYS A 48 -6.53 0.75 -2.93
C CYS A 48 -7.02 -0.36 -3.86
N THR A 49 -7.51 -0.01 -5.04
CA THR A 49 -7.99 -0.97 -6.06
C THR A 49 -7.08 -1.04 -7.27
N GLN A 50 -6.31 0.03 -7.53
CA GLN A 50 -5.46 0.13 -8.71
C GLN A 50 -4.27 1.04 -8.44
N VAL A 51 -3.13 0.75 -9.07
CA VAL A 51 -1.99 1.65 -9.17
C VAL A 51 -1.66 1.83 -10.64
N GLY A 52 -1.65 3.07 -11.12
CA GLY A 52 -1.43 3.37 -12.53
C GLY A 52 0.01 3.07 -12.99
N ALA A 53 1.00 3.53 -12.23
CA ALA A 53 2.40 3.25 -12.53
C ALA A 53 3.25 3.20 -11.25
N VAL A 54 4.27 2.34 -11.27
CA VAL A 54 5.33 2.28 -10.26
C VAL A 54 6.67 2.43 -10.96
N LYS A 55 7.47 3.40 -10.52
CA LYS A 55 8.85 3.60 -10.95
C LYS A 55 9.75 3.47 -9.74
N VAL A 56 10.74 2.59 -9.82
CA VAL A 56 11.70 2.32 -8.74
C VAL A 56 13.10 2.22 -9.30
N PHE A 57 14.08 2.67 -8.53
CA PHE A 57 15.50 2.39 -8.73
C PHE A 57 15.94 1.30 -7.73
N PRO A 58 15.87 0.00 -8.07
CA PRO A 58 16.09 -1.08 -7.10
C PRO A 58 17.46 -1.03 -6.42
N ALA A 59 18.50 -0.64 -7.16
CA ALA A 59 19.87 -0.51 -6.65
C ALA A 59 20.03 0.56 -5.55
N LEU A 60 19.04 1.44 -5.36
CA LEU A 60 19.04 2.48 -4.34
C LEU A 60 18.13 2.15 -3.14
N VAL A 61 17.41 1.03 -3.20
CA VAL A 61 16.59 0.56 -2.08
C VAL A 61 17.48 -0.18 -1.09
N ASN A 62 17.52 0.32 0.14
CA ASN A 62 18.23 -0.22 1.27
C ASN A 62 17.24 -0.36 2.44
N ASN A 63 16.79 -1.58 2.69
CA ASN A 63 15.76 -1.86 3.69
C ASN A 63 16.17 -1.48 5.12
N ASP A 64 17.47 -1.30 5.38
CA ASP A 64 17.99 -0.97 6.71
C ASP A 64 18.04 0.54 6.98
N LYS A 65 17.66 1.36 5.99
CA LYS A 65 17.69 2.83 6.08
C LYS A 65 16.28 3.43 6.18
N PRO A 66 16.13 4.58 6.89
CA PRO A 66 14.90 5.34 6.87
C PRO A 66 14.72 6.08 5.53
N TYR A 67 13.46 6.20 5.11
CA TYR A 67 13.04 6.96 3.94
C TYR A 67 11.97 7.97 4.31
N ALA A 68 12.08 9.18 3.79
CA ALA A 68 10.98 10.14 3.83
C ALA A 68 10.00 9.81 2.70
N MET A 69 8.75 9.57 3.04
CA MET A 69 7.68 9.30 2.10
C MET A 69 6.74 10.49 2.04
N TYR A 70 6.41 10.90 0.83
CA TYR A 70 5.49 12.01 0.56
C TYR A 70 4.35 11.49 -0.29
N CYS A 71 3.12 11.89 0.02
CA CYS A 71 1.98 11.64 -0.84
C CYS A 71 1.16 12.89 -1.07
N ASN A 72 0.42 12.89 -2.17
CA ASN A 72 -0.63 13.85 -2.44
C ASN A 72 -1.86 13.12 -2.97
N ASN A 73 -2.99 13.36 -2.31
CA ASN A 73 -4.29 12.78 -2.66
C ASN A 73 -5.23 13.86 -3.21
N VAL A 74 -5.99 13.49 -4.23
CA VAL A 74 -7.06 14.28 -4.84
C VAL A 74 -8.35 13.47 -4.73
N TRP A 75 -9.37 14.05 -4.11
CA TRP A 75 -10.69 13.44 -4.00
C TRP A 75 -11.50 13.80 -5.23
N LEU A 76 -12.05 12.77 -5.86
CA LEU A 76 -12.93 12.88 -7.01
C LEU A 76 -14.37 12.61 -6.58
N GLU A 77 -15.28 12.65 -7.55
CA GLU A 77 -16.67 12.25 -7.38
C GLU A 77 -16.80 10.74 -7.06
N GLU A 78 -18.01 10.33 -6.70
CA GLU A 78 -18.36 8.94 -6.32
C GLU A 78 -17.55 8.31 -5.17
N GLY A 79 -16.72 9.07 -4.45
CA GLY A 79 -15.88 8.53 -3.39
C GLY A 79 -14.64 7.82 -3.92
N VAL A 80 -14.07 8.31 -5.02
CA VAL A 80 -12.76 7.89 -5.53
C VAL A 80 -11.69 8.87 -5.05
N VAL A 81 -10.52 8.37 -4.66
CA VAL A 81 -9.34 9.17 -4.34
C VAL A 81 -8.19 8.76 -5.24
N LEU A 82 -7.61 9.73 -5.95
CA LEU A 82 -6.37 9.58 -6.70
C LEU A 82 -5.19 10.01 -5.86
N GLY A 83 -4.27 9.09 -5.61
CA GLY A 83 -3.03 9.31 -4.89
C GLY A 83 -1.81 9.25 -5.79
N GLU A 84 -0.81 10.03 -5.42
CA GLU A 84 0.56 9.92 -5.91
C GLU A 84 1.50 9.94 -4.70
N ALA A 85 2.55 9.12 -4.72
CA ALA A 85 3.51 9.05 -3.63
C ALA A 85 4.95 8.85 -4.09
N TYR A 86 5.87 9.33 -3.28
CA TYR A 86 7.31 9.34 -3.52
C TYR A 86 8.03 8.81 -2.27
N ALA A 87 9.03 7.95 -2.46
CA ALA A 87 10.01 7.67 -1.41
C ALA A 87 11.32 8.39 -1.72
N VAL A 88 11.82 9.10 -0.72
CA VAL A 88 13.01 9.95 -0.79
C VAL A 88 14.04 9.39 0.18
N GLN A 89 15.21 9.06 -0.35
CA GLN A 89 16.38 8.78 0.45
C GLN A 89 16.87 10.10 1.06
N VAL A 90 16.90 10.17 2.38
CA VAL A 90 17.38 11.34 3.13
C VAL A 90 18.85 11.09 3.49
N ALA A 91 19.74 11.70 2.73
CA ALA A 91 21.18 11.73 2.95
C ALA A 91 21.69 13.17 2.72
N GLU A 92 22.98 13.35 2.44
CA GLU A 92 23.56 14.66 2.08
C GLU A 92 22.83 15.34 0.89
N LEU A 93 22.32 14.53 -0.04
CA LEU A 93 21.43 14.97 -1.11
C LEU A 93 20.12 14.19 -1.07
N TRP A 94 19.00 14.90 -1.16
CA TRP A 94 17.67 14.31 -1.20
C TRP A 94 17.43 13.70 -2.58
N ARG A 95 17.16 12.39 -2.61
CA ARG A 95 16.98 11.65 -3.87
C ARG A 95 15.67 10.89 -3.85
N ILE A 96 14.81 11.14 -4.85
CA ILE A 96 13.63 10.31 -5.10
C ILE A 96 14.11 8.96 -5.64
N ILE A 97 13.78 7.89 -4.94
CA ILE A 97 14.15 6.52 -5.34
C ILE A 97 12.95 5.71 -5.83
N VAL A 98 11.73 6.10 -5.45
CA VAL A 98 10.48 5.48 -5.88
C VAL A 98 9.41 6.52 -6.10
N HIS A 99 8.59 6.28 -7.11
CA HIS A 99 7.41 7.06 -7.44
C HIS A 99 6.25 6.11 -7.80
N MET A 100 5.14 6.23 -7.06
CA MET A 100 3.88 5.56 -7.33
C MET A 100 2.86 6.60 -7.80
N LYS A 101 2.35 6.43 -9.02
CA LYS A 101 1.44 7.38 -9.64
C LYS A 101 0.09 6.73 -9.95
N GLY A 102 -0.98 7.49 -9.74
CA GLY A 102 -2.34 7.06 -10.08
C GLY A 102 -2.82 5.92 -9.20
N MET A 103 -2.50 5.97 -7.91
CA MET A 103 -3.08 5.08 -6.92
C MET A 103 -4.57 5.43 -6.78
N GLN A 104 -5.47 4.47 -6.96
CA GLN A 104 -6.90 4.69 -6.84
C GLN A 104 -7.40 4.04 -5.56
N PHE A 105 -7.99 4.84 -4.68
CA PHE A 105 -8.66 4.34 -3.48
C PHE A 105 -10.17 4.55 -3.61
N HIS A 106 -10.94 3.48 -3.48
CA HIS A 106 -12.39 3.53 -3.55
C HIS A 106 -13.00 3.47 -2.15
N ARG A 107 -13.97 4.36 -1.91
CA ARG A 107 -14.74 4.37 -0.66
C ARG A 107 -15.70 3.19 -0.60
N LEU A 108 -15.61 2.42 0.46
CA LEU A 108 -16.51 1.32 0.79
C LEU A 108 -17.09 1.52 2.18
N ARG A 109 -18.34 1.08 2.37
CA ARG A 109 -18.88 0.94 3.73
C ARG A 109 -18.19 -0.21 4.43
N LEU A 110 -17.71 0.02 5.66
CA LEU A 110 -17.06 -1.01 6.48
C LEU A 110 -17.95 -2.24 6.69
N SER A 111 -19.26 -2.03 6.88
CA SER A 111 -20.23 -3.12 7.03
C SER A 111 -20.32 -3.99 5.77
N SER A 112 -20.30 -3.38 4.58
CA SER A 112 -20.29 -4.09 3.30
C SER A 112 -18.97 -4.84 3.10
N LEU A 113 -17.83 -4.19 3.38
CA LEU A 113 -16.52 -4.84 3.28
C LEU A 113 -16.44 -6.06 4.20
N LYS A 114 -16.85 -5.93 5.47
CA LYS A 114 -16.90 -7.04 6.44
C LYS A 114 -17.75 -8.21 5.92
N LYS A 115 -18.96 -7.94 5.41
CA LYS A 115 -19.83 -8.97 4.82
C LYS A 115 -19.16 -9.68 3.64
N SER A 116 -18.54 -8.94 2.73
CA SER A 116 -17.85 -9.52 1.56
C SER A 116 -16.65 -10.38 1.95
N LEU A 117 -15.85 -9.95 2.94
CA LEU A 117 -14.71 -10.72 3.44
C LEU A 117 -15.17 -12.02 4.10
N VAL A 118 -16.20 -11.98 4.95
CA VAL A 118 -16.78 -13.17 5.60
C VAL A 118 -17.32 -14.17 4.56
N HIS A 119 -18.06 -13.67 3.56
CA HIS A 119 -18.58 -14.50 2.48
C HIS A 119 -17.48 -15.17 1.66
N THR A 120 -16.38 -14.46 1.41
CA THR A 120 -15.24 -15.02 0.67
C THR A 120 -14.48 -16.05 1.48
N ALA A 121 -14.22 -15.79 2.77
CA ALA A 121 -13.53 -16.73 3.66
C ALA A 121 -14.32 -18.04 3.87
N GLY A 122 -15.65 -17.98 3.94
CA GLY A 122 -16.51 -19.16 4.07
C GLY A 122 -16.50 -20.09 2.85
N LYS A 123 -16.04 -19.63 1.68
CA LYS A 123 -15.91 -20.47 0.47
C LYS A 123 -14.65 -21.34 0.47
N THR A 124 -13.67 -21.08 1.32
CA THR A 124 -12.34 -21.74 1.27
C THR A 124 -12.34 -23.19 1.79
N VAL A 125 -13.41 -23.67 2.43
CA VAL A 125 -13.41 -25.00 3.11
C VAL A 125 -13.79 -26.19 2.21
N LEU A 126 -14.24 -25.99 0.96
CA LEU A 126 -14.79 -27.09 0.15
C LEU A 126 -13.88 -27.66 -0.96
N CYS A 127 -12.62 -27.21 -1.11
CA CYS A 127 -11.79 -27.66 -2.24
C CYS A 127 -10.31 -27.95 -1.91
N ALA A 128 -10.02 -28.51 -0.74
CA ALA A 128 -8.70 -29.06 -0.43
C ALA A 128 -8.80 -30.57 -0.15
N SER A 129 -9.28 -31.36 -1.12
CA SER A 129 -9.03 -32.80 -1.15
C SER A 129 -7.77 -33.05 -2.00
N PHE A 130 -6.62 -33.12 -1.34
CA PHE A 130 -5.42 -33.67 -1.97
C PHE A 130 -5.62 -35.19 -2.16
N PRO A 131 -5.38 -35.76 -3.37
CA PRO A 131 -5.30 -37.20 -3.51
C PRO A 131 -3.99 -37.70 -2.87
N SER A 132 -4.09 -38.76 -2.08
CA SER A 132 -2.94 -39.43 -1.45
C SER A 132 -1.94 -39.93 -2.50
N PRO A 133 -0.62 -39.78 -2.26
CA PRO A 133 0.38 -40.38 -3.13
C PRO A 133 0.40 -41.90 -2.97
N VAL A 134 0.47 -42.60 -4.10
CA VAL A 134 0.83 -44.02 -4.23
C VAL A 134 2.35 -44.14 -4.21
#